data_AF-A0A951EZK4-F1
#
_entry.id   AF-A0A951EZK4-F1
#
_cell.length_a   1.000
_cell.length_b   1.000
_cell.length_c   1.000
_cell.angle_alpha   90.00
_cell.angle_beta   90.00
_cell.angle_gamma   90.00
#
_symmetry.space_group_name_H-M   'P 1'
#
loop_
_entity.id
_entity.type
_entity.pdbx_description
1 polymer ?
#
loop_
_entity_poly.entity_id
_entity_poly.type
_entity_poly.pdbx_seq_one_letter_code
_entity_poly.pdbx_strand_id
1 'polypeptide(L)'
;MFRAILTSLGLLLFPFRPEYFPELESELRYTLSFLLNMAYDGVLAILAFHITTDWKRAALSILTAVALFAAGSLVGFILALPRLSTDTGAQTSSSATAPTDSTARRVSPIGFNNNLVDISDWITKSVLALSIANYRDLIPALKSAARYLALDDSAPARAEAMVIIIGYTSIGVLYAYITTRTVVTSLLVHSATALNPEVTKSLDAAGRVAIRDLDPTQQGDEPRRQTDTISSAEKNTATAIASQTAGVPIGTIKAQLEQLSRTYADVRTNQKPGPERTVAMEEIAGKMRALSVAAAPLLTELKSADPAGLRLAAIAILEMKPDPAEAEWLTERLATESPFVGYHAALALRESAAIVSCADKQAFLRAIEKARASVPQVSDRAKVIADATNKLAQRCPD
;
A
#
# COMPACT_ATOMS: atom_id res chain seq x y z
N MET A 1 -25.17 -7.70 25.82
CA MET A 1 -26.11 -6.77 25.15
C MET A 1 -25.49 -5.40 24.90
N PHE A 2 -25.00 -4.69 25.94
CA PHE A 2 -24.35 -3.37 25.80
C PHE A 2 -23.13 -3.36 24.85
N ARG A 3 -22.25 -4.37 24.96
CA ARG A 3 -21.10 -4.54 24.07
C ARG A 3 -21.49 -4.79 22.61
N ALA A 4 -22.60 -5.49 22.38
CA ALA A 4 -23.14 -5.78 21.04
C ALA A 4 -23.83 -4.56 20.42
N ILE A 5 -24.47 -3.71 21.24
CA ILE A 5 -25.01 -2.42 20.79
C ILE A 5 -23.87 -1.46 20.45
N LEU A 6 -22.80 -1.42 21.24
CA LEU A 6 -21.61 -0.61 20.95
C LEU A 6 -20.86 -1.06 19.69
N THR A 7 -20.73 -2.38 19.42
CA THR A 7 -20.16 -2.84 18.15
C THR A 7 -21.07 -2.54 16.96
N SER A 8 -22.39 -2.70 17.10
CA SER A 8 -23.34 -2.40 16.02
C SER A 8 -23.46 -0.90 15.73
N LEU A 9 -23.40 -0.04 16.76
CA LEU A 9 -23.37 1.42 16.61
C LEU A 9 -22.02 1.88 16.05
N GLY A 10 -20.92 1.22 16.46
CA GLY A 10 -19.58 1.43 15.90
C GLY A 10 -19.49 1.07 14.41
N LEU A 11 -20.15 -0.01 13.98
CA LEU A 11 -20.24 -0.41 12.57
C LEU A 11 -21.12 0.53 11.72
N LEU A 12 -22.12 1.17 12.32
CA LEU A 12 -22.98 2.16 11.64
C LEU A 12 -22.34 3.55 11.53
N LEU A 13 -21.52 3.94 12.53
CA LEU A 13 -20.84 5.24 12.55
C LEU A 13 -19.44 5.21 11.91
N PHE A 14 -18.85 4.02 11.76
CA PHE A 14 -17.61 3.79 11.03
C PHE A 14 -17.83 2.69 9.99
N PRO A 15 -18.12 3.02 8.71
CA PRO A 15 -18.12 2.04 7.62
C PRO A 15 -16.71 1.49 7.28
N PHE A 16 -15.73 1.71 8.14
CA PHE A 16 -14.33 1.37 7.94
C PHE A 16 -14.09 -0.10 8.28
N ARG A 17 -13.70 -0.89 7.28
CA ARG A 17 -13.14 -2.21 7.52
C ARG A 17 -11.67 -2.06 7.94
N PRO A 18 -11.28 -2.52 9.13
CA PRO A 18 -9.92 -2.38 9.65
C PRO A 18 -8.85 -3.11 8.83
N GLU A 19 -9.27 -4.03 7.96
CA GLU A 19 -8.41 -4.88 7.11
C GLU A 19 -7.48 -4.10 6.16
N TYR A 20 -7.79 -2.84 5.82
CA TYR A 20 -7.07 -2.12 4.77
C TYR A 20 -5.89 -1.24 5.24
N PHE A 21 -5.81 -0.82 6.52
CA PHE A 21 -4.81 0.18 6.96
C PHE A 21 -4.30 -0.02 8.41
N PRO A 22 -3.62 -1.14 8.73
CA PRO A 22 -3.27 -1.48 10.11
C PRO A 22 -2.33 -0.48 10.81
N GLU A 23 -1.44 0.19 10.08
CA GLU A 23 -0.46 1.14 10.63
C GLU A 23 -1.06 2.54 10.89
N LEU A 24 -2.05 2.95 10.09
CA LEU A 24 -2.77 4.23 10.29
C LEU A 24 -3.92 4.10 11.31
N GLU A 25 -4.22 2.86 11.70
CA GLU A 25 -5.43 2.50 12.43
C GLU A 25 -5.45 3.06 13.85
N SER A 26 -4.35 2.96 14.60
CA SER A 26 -4.35 3.36 16.02
C SER A 26 -4.61 4.86 16.17
N GLU A 27 -3.76 5.68 15.56
CA GLU A 27 -3.79 7.14 15.70
C GLU A 27 -5.07 7.76 15.12
N LEU A 28 -5.51 7.27 13.96
CA LEU A 28 -6.74 7.76 13.32
C LEU A 28 -7.97 7.36 14.15
N ARG A 29 -8.04 6.12 14.67
CA ARG A 29 -9.15 5.69 15.52
C ARG A 29 -9.23 6.52 16.79
N TYR A 30 -8.10 6.80 17.46
CA TYR A 30 -8.12 7.63 18.68
C TYR A 30 -8.65 9.03 18.39
N THR A 31 -8.16 9.65 17.30
CA THR A 31 -8.56 11.01 16.93
C THR A 31 -10.05 11.07 16.55
N LEU A 32 -10.53 10.16 15.70
CA LEU A 32 -11.94 10.14 15.30
C LEU A 32 -12.87 9.76 16.46
N SER A 33 -12.46 8.82 17.31
CA SER A 33 -13.23 8.47 18.52
C SER A 33 -13.31 9.64 19.48
N PHE A 34 -12.20 10.39 19.67
CA PHE A 34 -12.19 11.60 20.48
C PHE A 34 -13.20 12.64 19.97
N LEU A 35 -13.20 12.93 18.67
CA LEU A 35 -14.13 13.91 18.08
C LEU A 35 -15.59 13.48 18.19
N LEU A 36 -15.89 12.20 17.95
CA LEU A 36 -17.25 11.68 18.08
C LEU A 36 -17.72 11.62 19.53
N ASN A 37 -16.85 11.24 20.47
CA ASN A 37 -17.16 11.29 21.90
C ASN A 37 -17.45 12.73 22.34
N MET A 38 -16.66 13.70 21.87
CA MET A 38 -16.91 15.11 22.17
C MET A 38 -18.25 15.60 21.61
N ALA A 39 -18.63 15.20 20.39
CA ALA A 39 -19.95 15.51 19.82
C ALA A 39 -21.09 14.83 20.60
N TYR A 40 -20.88 13.59 21.02
CA TYR A 40 -21.84 12.79 21.79
C TYR A 40 -22.06 13.35 23.20
N ASP A 41 -20.99 13.73 23.90
CA ASP A 41 -21.05 14.36 25.23
C ASP A 41 -21.80 15.70 25.16
N GLY A 42 -21.64 16.45 24.06
CA GLY A 42 -22.44 17.64 23.80
C GLY A 42 -23.95 17.36 23.66
N VAL A 43 -24.33 16.25 22.99
CA VAL A 43 -25.74 15.84 22.86
C VAL A 43 -26.29 15.42 24.22
N LEU A 44 -25.51 14.68 25.00
CA LEU A 44 -25.87 14.30 26.37
C LEU A 44 -26.05 15.52 27.27
N ALA A 45 -25.21 16.55 27.15
CA ALA A 45 -25.35 17.78 27.89
C ALA A 45 -26.65 18.53 27.53
N ILE A 46 -26.98 18.62 26.23
CA ILE A 46 -28.25 19.21 25.76
C ILE A 46 -29.45 18.43 26.33
N LEU A 47 -29.40 17.10 26.28
CA LEU A 47 -30.45 16.24 26.83
C LEU A 47 -30.59 16.41 28.34
N ALA A 48 -29.49 16.32 29.10
CA ALA A 48 -29.51 16.44 30.55
C ALA A 48 -30.07 17.79 31.02
N PHE A 49 -29.80 18.86 30.27
CA PHE A 49 -30.27 20.20 30.59
C PHE A 49 -31.76 20.40 30.28
N HIS A 50 -32.26 19.86 29.17
CA HIS A 50 -33.62 20.16 28.68
C HIS A 50 -34.67 19.07 28.95
N ILE A 51 -34.27 17.80 29.17
CA ILE A 51 -35.21 16.67 29.25
C ILE A 51 -36.20 16.77 30.42
N THR A 52 -35.79 17.40 31.52
CA THR A 52 -36.63 17.59 32.71
C THR A 52 -37.54 18.81 32.62
N THR A 53 -37.25 19.72 31.69
CA THR A 53 -37.94 21.02 31.58
C THR A 53 -38.88 21.06 30.37
N ASP A 54 -38.37 20.73 29.17
CA ASP A 54 -39.13 20.77 27.92
C ASP A 54 -38.47 19.89 26.85
N TRP A 55 -39.09 18.75 26.55
CA TRP A 55 -38.57 17.79 25.57
C TRP A 55 -38.50 18.36 24.14
N LYS A 56 -39.34 19.35 23.80
CA LYS A 56 -39.34 19.98 22.47
C LYS A 56 -38.08 20.82 22.27
N ARG A 57 -37.63 21.49 23.34
CA ARG A 57 -36.37 22.26 23.34
C ARG A 57 -35.17 21.34 23.10
N ALA A 58 -35.12 20.23 23.83
CA ALA A 58 -34.10 19.21 23.65
C ALA A 58 -34.05 18.71 22.19
N ALA A 59 -35.21 18.39 21.62
CA ALA A 59 -35.30 17.91 20.23
C ALA A 59 -34.80 18.94 19.21
N LEU A 60 -35.16 20.22 19.36
CA LEU A 60 -34.73 21.27 18.43
C LEU A 60 -33.22 21.55 18.53
N SER A 61 -32.66 21.60 19.76
CA SER A 61 -31.23 21.80 19.97
C SER A 61 -30.40 20.65 19.37
N ILE A 62 -30.86 19.40 19.52
CA ILE A 62 -30.20 18.23 18.92
C ILE A 62 -30.29 18.26 17.39
N LEU A 63 -31.47 18.54 16.83
CA LEU A 63 -31.64 18.64 15.38
C LEU A 63 -30.71 19.72 14.79
N THR A 64 -30.61 20.86 15.48
CA THR A 64 -29.73 21.97 15.11
C THR A 64 -28.26 21.54 15.17
N ALA A 65 -27.84 20.87 16.25
CA ALA A 65 -26.49 20.33 16.40
C ALA A 65 -26.12 19.35 15.28
N VAL A 66 -27.01 18.41 14.94
CA VAL A 66 -26.79 17.44 13.86
C VAL A 66 -26.70 18.14 12.50
N ALA A 67 -27.58 19.10 12.23
CA ALA A 67 -27.56 19.86 10.99
C ALA A 67 -26.25 20.67 10.81
N LEU A 68 -25.78 21.32 11.87
CA LEU A 68 -24.52 22.07 11.87
C LEU A 68 -23.30 21.16 11.76
N PHE A 69 -23.32 19.99 12.41
CA PHE A 69 -22.29 18.98 12.24
C PHE A 69 -22.21 18.49 10.79
N ALA A 70 -23.36 18.22 10.16
CA ALA A 70 -23.42 17.79 8.77
C ALA A 70 -22.95 18.90 7.81
N ALA A 71 -23.37 20.15 8.03
CA ALA A 71 -22.93 21.30 7.25
C ALA A 71 -21.41 21.53 7.40
N GLY A 72 -20.89 21.48 8.62
CA GLY A 72 -19.46 21.56 8.90
C GLY A 72 -18.69 20.42 8.23
N SER A 73 -19.22 19.20 8.28
CA SER A 73 -18.63 18.03 7.64
C SER A 73 -18.53 18.18 6.12
N LEU A 74 -19.54 18.76 5.47
CA LEU A 74 -19.50 19.04 4.03
C LEU A 74 -18.37 20.03 3.69
N VAL A 75 -18.21 21.08 4.49
CA VAL A 75 -17.10 22.03 4.34
C VAL A 75 -15.76 21.33 4.55
N GLY A 76 -15.61 20.58 5.64
CA GLY A 76 -14.38 19.84 5.95
C GLY A 76 -13.99 18.85 4.85
N PHE A 77 -14.95 18.15 4.27
CA PHE A 77 -14.75 17.26 3.13
C PHE A 77 -14.18 17.99 1.91
N ILE A 78 -14.79 19.12 1.52
CA ILE A 78 -14.33 19.91 0.37
C ILE A 78 -12.88 20.35 0.61
N LEU A 79 -12.59 20.93 1.79
CA LEU A 79 -11.28 21.45 2.14
C LEU A 79 -10.16 20.39 2.20
N ALA A 80 -10.52 19.12 2.41
CA ALA A 80 -9.56 18.04 2.62
C ALA A 80 -9.19 17.25 1.37
N LEU A 81 -9.79 17.54 0.21
CA LEU A 81 -9.50 16.82 -1.02
C LEU A 81 -8.00 16.92 -1.38
N PRO A 82 -7.28 15.79 -1.48
CA PRO A 82 -5.86 15.80 -1.76
C PRO A 82 -5.58 16.23 -3.20
N ARG A 83 -4.52 17.03 -3.37
CA ARG A 83 -3.95 17.26 -4.70
C ARG A 83 -3.09 16.08 -5.09
N LEU A 84 -3.49 15.35 -6.12
CA LEU A 84 -2.63 14.38 -6.78
C LEU A 84 -1.81 15.13 -7.83
N SER A 85 -0.59 15.51 -7.48
CA SER A 85 0.34 16.09 -8.45
C SER A 85 0.68 15.02 -9.49
N THR A 86 0.28 15.25 -10.74
CA THR A 86 0.81 14.57 -11.92
C THR A 86 2.25 15.05 -12.16
N ASP A 87 3.16 14.75 -11.23
CA ASP A 87 4.59 14.95 -11.46
C ASP A 87 5.08 13.86 -12.42
N THR A 88 4.84 14.10 -13.71
CA THR A 88 5.61 13.45 -14.76
C THR A 88 6.92 14.23 -14.84
N GLY A 89 7.96 13.71 -14.20
CA GLY A 89 9.30 14.28 -14.33
C GLY A 89 9.73 14.34 -15.79
N ALA A 90 10.12 15.54 -16.26
CA ALA A 90 11.44 15.85 -16.81
C ALA A 90 11.41 17.06 -17.76
N GLN A 91 12.22 18.06 -17.39
CA GLN A 91 13.02 18.93 -18.27
C GLN A 91 12.31 19.93 -19.20
N THR A 92 12.40 21.20 -18.82
CA THR A 92 12.69 22.28 -19.78
C THR A 92 13.92 23.06 -19.30
N SER A 93 15.09 22.51 -19.61
CA SER A 93 16.28 23.32 -19.86
C SER A 93 16.24 23.74 -21.34
N SER A 94 16.55 25.00 -21.57
CA SER A 94 16.45 25.71 -22.83
C SER A 94 17.34 25.14 -23.96
N SER A 95 16.83 25.28 -25.19
CA SER A 95 17.54 25.60 -26.45
C SER A 95 18.11 24.47 -27.34
N ALA A 96 17.49 24.40 -28.54
CA ALA A 96 18.10 24.29 -29.89
C ALA A 96 18.21 22.94 -30.64
N THR A 97 17.22 22.76 -31.55
CA THR A 97 17.36 22.47 -33.00
C THR A 97 17.24 21.04 -33.58
N ALA A 98 16.16 20.91 -34.37
CA ALA A 98 15.90 20.09 -35.57
C ALA A 98 15.27 18.68 -35.46
N PRO A 99 14.42 18.31 -36.44
CA PRO A 99 13.31 17.36 -36.25
C PRO A 99 13.56 16.02 -36.93
N THR A 100 13.09 14.94 -36.31
CA THR A 100 12.84 13.70 -37.06
C THR A 100 11.62 12.98 -36.52
N ASP A 101 10.72 12.69 -37.45
CA ASP A 101 9.51 11.91 -37.31
C ASP A 101 9.68 10.66 -36.46
N SER A 102 8.84 10.54 -35.44
CA SER A 102 8.34 9.24 -34.99
C SER A 102 6.95 9.44 -34.38
N THR A 103 5.95 8.99 -35.13
CA THR A 103 4.57 8.77 -34.69
C THR A 103 4.51 7.66 -33.65
N ALA A 104 5.10 7.90 -32.47
CA ALA A 104 4.72 7.20 -31.26
C ALA A 104 3.55 8.00 -30.67
N ARG A 105 2.33 7.55 -30.93
CA ARG A 105 1.14 8.01 -30.22
C ARG A 105 1.34 7.67 -28.75
N ARG A 106 1.98 8.58 -28.00
CA ARG A 106 2.03 8.54 -26.54
C ARG A 106 0.57 8.63 -26.11
N VAL A 107 -0.01 7.48 -25.79
CA VAL A 107 -1.26 7.44 -25.04
C VAL A 107 -0.90 8.08 -23.71
N SER A 108 -1.32 9.33 -23.52
CA SER A 108 -1.15 10.02 -22.26
C SER A 108 -1.69 9.11 -21.15
N PRO A 109 -0.96 8.96 -20.03
CA PRO A 109 -1.46 8.20 -18.89
C PRO A 109 -2.82 8.79 -18.53
N ILE A 110 -3.80 7.92 -18.27
CA ILE A 110 -5.16 8.27 -17.88
C ILE A 110 -5.08 9.39 -16.83
N GLY A 111 -5.35 10.62 -17.28
CA GLY A 111 -5.31 11.79 -16.41
C GLY A 111 -6.44 11.63 -15.41
N PHE A 112 -6.10 11.50 -14.14
CA PHE A 112 -7.09 11.56 -13.09
C PHE A 112 -7.85 12.89 -13.26
N ASN A 113 -9.18 12.82 -13.26
CA ASN A 113 -10.01 14.02 -13.44
C ASN A 113 -9.87 14.91 -12.19
N ASN A 114 -8.98 15.90 -12.27
CA ASN A 114 -8.69 16.82 -11.17
C ASN A 114 -9.73 17.94 -11.01
N ASN A 115 -10.82 17.94 -11.79
CA ASN A 115 -11.83 19.02 -11.74
C ASN A 115 -12.36 19.28 -10.32
N LEU A 116 -12.61 18.23 -9.53
CA LEU A 116 -13.11 18.40 -8.15
C LEU A 116 -12.06 19.00 -7.21
N VAL A 117 -10.78 18.66 -7.43
CA VAL A 117 -9.65 19.19 -6.66
C VAL A 117 -9.44 20.66 -7.00
N ASP A 118 -9.51 21.01 -8.29
CA ASP A 118 -9.34 22.38 -8.77
C ASP A 118 -10.50 23.27 -8.31
N ILE A 119 -11.74 22.77 -8.38
CA ILE A 119 -12.93 23.44 -7.85
C ILE A 119 -12.78 23.63 -6.34
N SER A 120 -12.35 22.61 -5.59
CA SER A 120 -12.14 22.72 -4.15
C SER A 120 -11.07 23.76 -3.79
N ASP A 121 -9.94 23.79 -4.50
CA ASP A 121 -8.90 24.79 -4.25
C ASP A 121 -9.41 26.21 -4.50
N TRP A 122 -10.12 26.39 -5.61
CA TRP A 122 -10.74 27.67 -5.93
C TRP A 122 -11.77 28.09 -4.87
N ILE A 123 -12.63 27.17 -4.42
CA ILE A 123 -13.59 27.41 -3.34
C ILE A 123 -12.86 27.78 -2.05
N THR A 124 -11.83 27.03 -1.66
CA THR A 124 -11.07 27.25 -0.42
C THR A 124 -10.45 28.65 -0.39
N LYS A 125 -9.80 29.05 -1.50
CA LYS A 125 -9.24 30.40 -1.65
C LYS A 125 -10.31 31.48 -1.58
N SER A 126 -11.44 31.26 -2.25
CA SER A 126 -12.56 32.21 -2.27
C SER A 126 -13.19 32.38 -0.88
N VAL A 127 -13.43 31.27 -0.16
CA VAL A 127 -13.97 31.26 1.20
C VAL A 127 -13.01 31.95 2.17
N LEU A 128 -11.70 31.66 2.09
CA LEU A 128 -10.70 32.30 2.95
C LEU A 128 -10.61 33.81 2.67
N ALA A 129 -10.55 34.21 1.41
CA ALA A 129 -10.49 35.62 1.02
C ALA A 129 -11.74 36.39 1.49
N LEU A 130 -12.94 35.81 1.29
CA LEU A 130 -14.19 36.42 1.72
C LEU A 130 -14.30 36.49 3.25
N SER A 131 -13.83 35.46 3.95
CA SER A 131 -13.82 35.42 5.42
C SER A 131 -12.90 36.49 6.02
N ILE A 132 -11.74 36.72 5.41
CA ILE A 132 -10.80 37.78 5.82
C ILE A 132 -11.41 39.15 5.54
N ALA A 133 -11.96 39.35 4.33
CA ALA A 133 -12.54 40.63 3.92
C ALA A 133 -13.73 41.04 4.79
N ASN A 134 -14.55 40.09 5.22
CA ASN A 134 -15.79 40.33 5.98
C ASN A 134 -15.68 39.91 7.46
N TYR A 135 -14.47 39.81 8.01
CA TYR A 135 -14.28 39.33 9.39
C TYR A 135 -15.06 40.17 10.43
N ARG A 136 -15.21 41.47 10.19
CA ARG A 136 -15.95 42.37 11.08
C ARG A 136 -17.44 42.03 11.18
N ASP A 137 -18.03 41.53 10.10
CA ASP A 137 -19.46 41.20 10.03
C ASP A 137 -19.77 39.78 10.52
N LEU A 138 -18.74 38.95 10.69
CA LEU A 138 -18.87 37.57 11.15
C LEU A 138 -19.49 37.46 12.54
N ILE A 139 -19.01 38.24 13.51
CA ILE A 139 -19.50 38.17 14.90
C ILE A 139 -20.95 38.66 15.02
N PRO A 140 -21.35 39.81 14.44
CA PRO A 140 -22.75 40.22 14.38
C PRO A 140 -23.65 39.18 13.69
N ALA A 141 -23.21 38.58 12.59
CA ALA A 141 -23.96 37.54 11.88
C ALA A 141 -24.17 36.30 12.75
N LEU A 142 -23.12 35.81 13.44
CA LEU A 142 -23.22 34.70 14.39
C LEU A 142 -24.18 35.01 15.54
N LYS A 143 -24.12 36.22 16.11
CA LYS A 143 -25.07 36.67 17.14
C LYS A 143 -26.50 36.78 16.61
N SER A 144 -26.69 37.07 15.33
CA SER A 144 -28.01 37.09 14.70
C SER A 144 -28.55 35.67 14.49
N ALA A 145 -27.69 34.75 14.00
CA ALA A 145 -28.05 33.34 13.84
C ALA A 145 -28.37 32.68 15.18
N ALA A 146 -27.57 32.95 16.22
CA ALA A 146 -27.83 32.47 17.57
C ALA A 146 -29.15 33.01 18.14
N ARG A 147 -29.52 34.26 17.84
CA ARG A 147 -30.84 34.81 18.20
C ARG A 147 -32.00 34.11 17.50
N TYR A 148 -31.81 33.72 16.24
CA TYR A 148 -32.84 33.00 15.48
C TYR A 148 -33.02 31.55 15.95
N LEU A 149 -31.92 30.91 16.38
CA LEU A 149 -31.91 29.54 16.86
C LEU A 149 -32.23 29.40 18.35
N ALA A 150 -32.10 30.49 19.12
CA ALA A 150 -32.48 30.50 20.52
C ALA A 150 -33.99 30.30 20.68
N LEU A 151 -34.36 29.44 21.62
CA LEU A 151 -35.75 29.07 21.89
C LEU A 151 -36.54 30.19 22.60
N ASP A 152 -35.83 31.11 23.27
CA ASP A 152 -36.38 32.31 23.88
C ASP A 152 -35.32 33.45 23.85
N ASP A 153 -35.72 34.68 24.17
CA ASP A 153 -34.84 35.86 24.11
C ASP A 153 -33.91 35.99 25.34
N SER A 154 -33.85 34.96 26.19
CA SER A 154 -32.96 34.98 27.34
C SER A 154 -31.49 34.99 26.92
N ALA A 155 -30.63 35.56 27.76
CA ALA A 155 -29.18 35.51 27.52
C ALA A 155 -28.63 34.07 27.53
N PRO A 156 -29.06 33.15 28.42
CA PRO A 156 -28.63 31.76 28.40
C PRO A 156 -29.00 31.00 27.13
N ALA A 157 -30.22 31.16 26.60
CA ALA A 157 -30.65 30.46 25.38
C ALA A 157 -29.83 30.90 24.15
N ARG A 158 -29.47 32.19 24.07
CA ARG A 158 -28.60 32.71 23.01
C ARG A 158 -27.16 32.21 23.15
N ALA A 159 -26.66 32.08 24.38
CA ALA A 159 -25.34 31.52 24.63
C ALA A 159 -25.28 30.04 24.23
N GLU A 160 -26.30 29.25 24.58
CA GLU A 160 -26.45 27.84 24.18
C GLU A 160 -26.44 27.71 22.65
N ALA A 161 -27.29 28.46 21.95
CA ALA A 161 -27.34 28.44 20.49
C ALA A 161 -25.98 28.78 19.87
N MET A 162 -25.25 29.75 20.44
CA MET A 162 -23.92 30.12 19.94
C MET A 162 -22.88 29.01 20.15
N VAL A 163 -22.93 28.30 21.29
CA VAL A 163 -22.08 27.14 21.56
C VAL A 163 -22.39 26.00 20.60
N ILE A 164 -23.66 25.74 20.30
CA ILE A 164 -24.07 24.71 19.34
C ILE A 164 -23.55 25.05 17.93
N ILE A 165 -23.75 26.29 17.46
CA ILE A 165 -23.26 26.78 16.16
C ILE A 165 -21.76 26.57 16.04
N ILE A 166 -20.97 27.10 16.98
CA ILE A 166 -19.52 27.07 16.89
C ILE A 166 -19.00 25.65 17.10
N GLY A 167 -19.50 24.96 18.14
CA GLY A 167 -19.05 23.63 18.54
C GLY A 167 -19.29 22.60 17.44
N TYR A 168 -20.55 22.37 17.06
CA TYR A 168 -20.87 21.28 16.12
C TYR A 168 -20.35 21.55 14.71
N THR A 169 -20.34 22.81 14.25
CA THR A 169 -19.72 23.14 12.96
C THR A 169 -18.22 22.84 12.99
N SER A 170 -17.51 23.25 14.05
CA SER A 170 -16.06 23.02 14.16
C SER A 170 -15.71 21.53 14.24
N ILE A 171 -16.45 20.76 15.03
CA ILE A 171 -16.24 19.31 15.14
C ILE A 171 -16.54 18.63 13.81
N GLY A 172 -17.64 19.00 13.13
CA GLY A 172 -17.98 18.46 11.81
C GLY A 172 -16.88 18.73 10.77
N VAL A 173 -16.41 19.99 10.69
CA VAL A 173 -15.30 20.37 9.80
C VAL A 173 -14.06 19.52 10.09
N LEU A 174 -13.64 19.43 11.35
CA LEU A 174 -12.42 18.72 11.72
C LEU A 174 -12.54 17.21 11.46
N TYR A 175 -13.69 16.62 11.80
CA TYR A 175 -13.98 15.20 11.58
C TYR A 175 -13.89 14.85 10.10
N ALA A 176 -14.62 15.56 9.24
CA ALA A 176 -14.62 15.29 7.81
C ALA A 176 -13.29 15.64 7.15
N TYR A 177 -12.61 16.69 7.62
CA TYR A 177 -11.30 17.07 7.10
C TYR A 177 -10.26 15.97 7.34
N ILE A 178 -10.13 15.51 8.59
CA ILE A 178 -9.17 14.46 8.94
C ILE A 178 -9.52 13.17 8.21
N THR A 179 -10.78 12.74 8.24
CA THR A 179 -11.21 11.49 7.60
C THR A 179 -10.95 11.52 6.09
N THR A 180 -11.33 12.61 5.41
CA THR A 180 -11.12 12.74 3.97
C THR A 180 -9.63 12.77 3.62
N ARG A 181 -8.85 13.57 4.36
CA ARG A 181 -7.42 13.72 4.09
C ARG A 181 -6.62 12.44 4.29
N THR A 182 -6.99 11.58 5.24
CA THR A 182 -6.28 10.32 5.48
C THR A 182 -6.81 9.20 4.61
N VAL A 183 -8.13 9.00 4.58
CA VAL A 183 -8.76 7.85 3.94
C VAL A 183 -8.81 8.01 2.44
N VAL A 184 -9.35 9.13 1.94
CA VAL A 184 -9.55 9.31 0.50
C VAL A 184 -8.21 9.37 -0.20
N THR A 185 -7.22 10.05 0.39
CA THR A 185 -5.84 10.03 -0.13
C THR A 185 -5.28 8.62 -0.20
N SER A 186 -5.44 7.83 0.86
CA SER A 186 -4.93 6.46 0.88
C SER A 186 -5.61 5.59 -0.18
N LEU A 187 -6.94 5.65 -0.30
CA LEU A 187 -7.70 4.91 -1.30
C LEU A 187 -7.33 5.33 -2.74
N LEU A 188 -7.10 6.62 -2.96
CA LEU A 188 -6.67 7.15 -4.25
C LEU A 188 -5.26 6.68 -4.62
N VAL A 189 -4.32 6.67 -3.67
CA VAL A 189 -2.97 6.13 -3.90
C VAL A 189 -3.04 4.64 -4.21
N HIS A 190 -3.78 3.86 -3.40
CA HIS A 190 -3.92 2.42 -3.61
C HIS A 190 -4.55 2.09 -4.97
N SER A 191 -5.55 2.85 -5.40
CA SER A 191 -6.17 2.66 -6.72
C SER A 191 -5.27 3.13 -7.87
N ALA A 192 -4.50 4.20 -7.70
CA ALA A 192 -3.54 4.67 -8.70
C ALA A 192 -2.36 3.71 -8.91
N THR A 193 -1.95 2.99 -7.85
CA THR A 193 -0.87 2.00 -7.91
C THR A 193 -1.36 0.55 -8.07
N ALA A 194 -2.67 0.34 -8.20
CA ALA A 194 -3.23 -0.98 -8.41
C ALA A 194 -2.95 -1.47 -9.84
N LEU A 195 -2.57 -2.73 -9.96
CA LEU A 195 -2.55 -3.41 -11.26
C LEU A 195 -3.99 -3.63 -11.74
N ASN A 196 -4.13 -3.83 -13.06
CA ASN A 196 -5.38 -4.31 -13.63
C ASN A 196 -5.85 -5.57 -12.85
N PRO A 197 -7.12 -5.67 -12.44
CA PRO A 197 -7.67 -6.83 -11.73
C PRO A 197 -7.33 -8.19 -12.37
N GLU A 198 -7.23 -8.25 -13.70
CA GLU A 198 -6.82 -9.46 -14.41
C GLU A 198 -5.36 -9.85 -14.11
N VAL A 199 -4.45 -8.88 -14.07
CA VAL A 199 -3.04 -9.09 -13.70
C VAL A 199 -2.94 -9.50 -12.24
N THR A 200 -3.71 -8.87 -11.34
CA THR A 200 -3.76 -9.28 -9.92
C THR A 200 -4.22 -10.72 -9.77
N LYS A 201 -5.25 -11.14 -10.52
CA LYS A 201 -5.72 -12.53 -10.52
C LYS A 201 -4.66 -13.51 -11.04
N SER A 202 -3.94 -13.13 -12.10
CA SER A 202 -2.81 -13.90 -12.64
C SER A 202 -1.65 -13.99 -11.64
N LEU A 203 -1.39 -12.91 -10.89
CA LEU A 203 -0.39 -12.86 -9.84
C LEU A 203 -0.75 -13.81 -8.68
N ASP A 204 -2.00 -13.80 -8.23
CA ASP A 204 -2.48 -14.75 -7.22
C ASP A 204 -2.44 -16.19 -7.72
N ALA A 205 -2.71 -16.42 -9.00
CA ALA A 205 -2.55 -17.74 -9.61
C ALA A 205 -1.08 -18.19 -9.62
N ALA A 206 -0.14 -17.27 -9.88
CA ALA A 206 1.30 -17.57 -9.84
C ALA A 206 1.76 -17.98 -8.44
N GLY A 207 1.27 -17.29 -7.40
CA GLY A 207 1.53 -17.67 -6.00
C GLY A 207 1.05 -19.10 -5.71
N ARG A 208 -0.15 -19.46 -6.18
CA ARG A 208 -0.68 -20.83 -6.03
C ARG A 208 0.13 -21.88 -6.81
N VAL A 209 0.66 -21.53 -7.98
CA VAL A 209 1.55 -22.42 -8.74
C VAL A 209 2.82 -22.70 -7.95
N ALA A 210 3.43 -21.66 -7.35
CA ALA A 210 4.61 -21.83 -6.51
C ALA A 210 4.34 -22.74 -5.30
N ILE A 211 3.19 -22.58 -4.63
CA ILE A 211 2.78 -23.47 -3.53
C ILE A 211 2.63 -24.92 -4.03
N ARG A 212 1.96 -25.13 -5.17
CA ARG A 212 1.78 -26.47 -5.73
C ARG A 212 3.12 -27.12 -6.08
N ASP A 213 4.08 -26.35 -6.59
CA ASP A 213 5.40 -26.85 -6.93
C ASP A 213 6.25 -27.11 -5.65
N LEU A 214 5.96 -26.42 -4.54
CA LEU A 214 6.55 -26.62 -3.22
C LEU A 214 6.01 -27.87 -2.51
N ASP A 215 4.70 -28.12 -2.53
CA ASP A 215 4.11 -29.31 -1.92
C ASP A 215 2.88 -29.78 -2.71
N PRO A 216 3.09 -30.63 -3.73
CA PRO A 216 2.00 -31.06 -4.61
C PRO A 216 1.06 -32.08 -3.95
N THR A 217 1.46 -32.73 -2.84
CA THR A 217 0.62 -33.72 -2.15
C THR A 217 -0.02 -33.19 -0.88
N GLN A 218 0.46 -32.07 -0.31
CA GLN A 218 0.02 -31.51 0.97
C GLN A 218 0.03 -32.53 2.11
N GLN A 219 0.93 -33.52 2.03
CA GLN A 219 0.93 -34.71 2.91
C GLN A 219 2.24 -34.89 3.68
N GLY A 220 3.22 -33.99 3.53
CA GLY A 220 4.50 -34.06 4.24
C GLY A 220 4.57 -33.19 5.50
N ASP A 221 5.37 -33.60 6.49
CA ASP A 221 5.65 -32.82 7.70
C ASP A 221 6.43 -31.52 7.42
N GLU A 222 7.15 -31.44 6.28
CA GLU A 222 7.81 -30.22 5.80
C GLU A 222 7.62 -30.02 4.28
N PRO A 223 7.12 -28.84 3.85
CA PRO A 223 6.91 -28.53 2.44
C PRO A 223 8.27 -28.29 1.77
N ARG A 224 8.55 -29.04 0.71
CA ARG A 224 9.81 -29.00 -0.05
C ARG A 224 9.56 -29.20 -1.51
N ARG A 225 10.12 -28.32 -2.35
CA ARG A 225 10.01 -28.46 -3.79
C ARG A 225 10.45 -29.84 -4.25
N GLN A 226 9.63 -30.46 -5.10
CA GLN A 226 9.97 -31.75 -5.71
C GLN A 226 11.15 -31.64 -6.66
N THR A 227 11.33 -30.48 -7.30
CA THR A 227 12.47 -30.18 -8.16
C THR A 227 13.12 -28.90 -7.68
N ASP A 228 14.44 -28.90 -7.55
CA ASP A 228 15.25 -27.72 -7.22
C ASP A 228 15.34 -26.75 -8.41
N THR A 229 14.27 -26.66 -9.23
CA THR A 229 14.20 -25.91 -10.48
C THR A 229 13.00 -24.98 -10.52
N ILE A 230 13.14 -23.87 -11.25
CA ILE A 230 12.01 -23.00 -11.58
C ILE A 230 11.21 -23.67 -12.69
N SER A 231 9.93 -23.95 -12.45
CA SER A 231 9.13 -24.72 -13.38
C SER A 231 8.80 -23.91 -14.64
N SER A 232 8.61 -24.60 -15.78
CA SER A 232 8.21 -23.93 -17.02
C SER A 232 6.87 -23.21 -16.87
N ALA A 233 5.98 -23.69 -15.99
CA ALA A 233 4.72 -23.02 -15.68
C ALA A 233 4.95 -21.65 -15.03
N GLU A 234 5.90 -21.56 -14.10
CA GLU A 234 6.28 -20.29 -13.46
C GLU A 234 6.89 -19.31 -14.48
N LYS A 235 7.82 -19.78 -15.34
CA LYS A 235 8.46 -18.96 -16.40
C LYS A 235 7.43 -18.45 -17.42
N ASN A 236 6.49 -19.30 -17.84
CA ASN A 236 5.41 -18.92 -18.75
C ASN A 236 4.47 -17.89 -18.12
N THR A 237 4.15 -18.05 -16.84
CA THR A 237 3.30 -17.10 -16.10
C THR A 237 3.97 -15.74 -15.99
N ALA A 238 5.27 -15.70 -15.68
CA ALA A 238 6.02 -14.45 -15.61
C ALA A 238 6.07 -13.71 -16.97
N THR A 239 6.24 -14.46 -18.07
CA THR A 239 6.23 -13.90 -19.43
C THR A 239 4.84 -13.39 -19.83
N ALA A 240 3.79 -14.10 -19.45
CA ALA A 240 2.40 -13.69 -19.70
C ALA A 240 2.07 -12.38 -18.94
N ILE A 241 2.43 -12.31 -17.66
CA ILE A 241 2.24 -11.10 -16.84
C ILE A 241 3.04 -9.93 -17.39
N ALA A 242 4.30 -10.14 -17.80
CA ALA A 242 5.07 -9.09 -18.47
C ALA A 242 4.40 -8.56 -19.75
N SER A 243 3.76 -9.44 -20.53
CA SER A 243 3.00 -9.05 -21.71
C SER A 243 1.72 -8.26 -21.36
N GLN A 244 0.99 -8.69 -20.33
CA GLN A 244 -0.21 -8.00 -19.83
C GLN A 244 0.10 -6.65 -19.18
N THR A 245 1.31 -6.50 -18.63
CA THR A 245 1.79 -5.26 -18.00
C THR A 245 2.58 -4.38 -18.95
N ALA A 246 2.63 -4.71 -20.24
CA ALA A 246 3.24 -3.88 -21.26
C ALA A 246 2.54 -2.49 -21.29
N GLY A 247 3.29 -1.43 -20.99
CA GLY A 247 2.76 -0.07 -20.90
C GLY A 247 2.30 0.37 -19.50
N VAL A 248 2.29 -0.53 -18.51
CA VAL A 248 2.12 -0.15 -17.11
C VAL A 248 3.39 0.60 -16.66
N PRO A 249 3.26 1.76 -15.97
CA PRO A 249 4.42 2.48 -15.47
C PRO A 249 5.28 1.60 -14.55
N ILE A 250 6.60 1.66 -14.71
CA ILE A 250 7.53 0.85 -13.91
C ILE A 250 7.39 1.13 -12.40
N GLY A 251 7.00 2.36 -12.03
CA GLY A 251 6.69 2.72 -10.65
C GLY A 251 5.52 1.94 -10.04
N THR A 252 4.53 1.56 -10.85
CA THR A 252 3.42 0.69 -10.41
C THR A 252 3.92 -0.73 -10.15
N ILE A 253 4.79 -1.27 -11.01
CA ILE A 253 5.42 -2.59 -10.80
C ILE A 253 6.29 -2.57 -9.53
N LYS A 254 7.05 -1.50 -9.33
CA LYS A 254 7.85 -1.28 -8.12
C LYS A 254 6.98 -1.25 -6.86
N ALA A 255 5.89 -0.49 -6.85
CA ALA A 255 4.98 -0.40 -5.72
C ALA A 255 4.39 -1.77 -5.33
N GLN A 256 4.10 -2.61 -6.31
CA GLN A 256 3.63 -3.98 -6.09
C GLN A 256 4.71 -4.89 -5.47
N LEU A 257 5.96 -4.77 -5.93
CA LEU A 257 7.09 -5.48 -5.29
C LEU A 257 7.35 -5.00 -3.86
N GLU A 258 7.23 -3.70 -3.60
CA GLU A 258 7.32 -3.14 -2.25
C GLU A 258 6.21 -3.65 -1.34
N GLN A 259 4.97 -3.76 -1.85
CA GLN A 259 3.86 -4.37 -1.12
C GLN A 259 4.16 -5.84 -0.79
N LEU A 260 4.59 -6.65 -1.76
CA LEU A 260 4.99 -8.04 -1.53
C LEU A 260 6.15 -8.15 -0.54
N SER A 261 7.12 -7.24 -0.59
CA SER A 261 8.23 -7.16 0.37
C SER A 261 7.74 -6.88 1.80
N ARG A 262 6.78 -5.95 1.98
CA ARG A 262 6.16 -5.69 3.29
C ARG A 262 5.41 -6.92 3.80
N THR A 263 4.61 -7.57 2.95
CA THR A 263 3.91 -8.81 3.30
C THR A 263 4.87 -9.94 3.67
N TYR A 264 6.01 -10.05 2.97
CA TYR A 264 7.07 -11.00 3.34
C TYR A 264 7.62 -10.71 4.73
N ALA A 265 7.97 -9.44 5.03
CA ALA A 265 8.50 -9.04 6.32
C ALA A 265 7.49 -9.26 7.46
N ASP A 266 6.21 -9.00 7.22
CA ASP A 266 5.11 -9.24 8.15
C ASP A 266 4.97 -10.74 8.48
N VAL A 267 4.83 -11.60 7.46
CA VAL A 267 4.78 -13.06 7.63
C VAL A 267 6.00 -13.56 8.40
N ARG A 268 7.18 -13.05 8.07
CA ARG A 268 8.44 -13.43 8.71
C ARG A 268 8.51 -13.04 10.19
N THR A 269 7.92 -11.91 10.56
CA THR A 269 8.01 -11.34 11.92
C THR A 269 6.92 -11.88 12.82
N ASN A 270 5.70 -12.02 12.28
CA ASN A 270 4.50 -12.30 13.06
C ASN A 270 4.10 -13.78 13.06
N GLN A 271 4.56 -14.60 12.10
CA GLN A 271 4.29 -16.04 12.10
C GLN A 271 5.44 -16.84 12.74
N LYS A 272 5.05 -17.85 13.53
CA LYS A 272 6.00 -18.79 14.13
C LYS A 272 6.78 -19.55 13.02
N PRO A 273 8.08 -19.81 13.21
CA PRO A 273 8.82 -20.67 12.29
C PRO A 273 8.14 -22.03 12.14
N GLY A 274 7.89 -22.46 10.90
CA GLY A 274 7.25 -23.75 10.60
C GLY A 274 6.75 -23.86 9.14
N PRO A 275 6.16 -25.00 8.78
CA PRO A 275 5.64 -25.30 7.44
C PRO A 275 4.71 -24.23 6.87
N GLU A 276 3.72 -23.77 7.65
CA GLU A 276 2.74 -22.78 7.22
C GLU A 276 3.40 -21.46 6.81
N ARG A 277 4.39 -21.02 7.61
CA ARG A 277 5.15 -19.81 7.30
C ARG A 277 5.97 -19.97 6.03
N THR A 278 6.58 -21.14 5.82
CA THR A 278 7.33 -21.43 4.58
C THR A 278 6.40 -21.39 3.36
N VAL A 279 5.21 -21.98 3.44
CA VAL A 279 4.20 -21.93 2.38
C VAL A 279 3.79 -20.49 2.07
N ALA A 280 3.52 -19.68 3.09
CA ALA A 280 3.16 -18.28 2.91
C ALA A 280 4.29 -17.45 2.26
N MET A 281 5.54 -17.65 2.70
CA MET A 281 6.69 -16.98 2.10
C MET A 281 6.94 -17.43 0.65
N GLU A 282 6.73 -18.71 0.35
CA GLU A 282 6.87 -19.26 -1.01
C GLU A 282 5.79 -18.71 -1.94
N GLU A 283 4.56 -18.54 -1.47
CA GLU A 283 3.50 -17.87 -2.24
C GLU A 283 3.95 -16.47 -2.66
N ILE A 284 4.52 -15.71 -1.71
CA ILE A 284 5.01 -14.35 -1.95
C ILE A 284 6.18 -14.36 -2.94
N ALA A 285 7.14 -15.27 -2.78
CA ALA A 285 8.24 -15.45 -3.71
C ALA A 285 7.74 -15.83 -5.12
N GLY A 286 6.70 -16.67 -5.21
CA GLY A 286 6.00 -17.00 -6.46
C GLY A 286 5.42 -15.76 -7.14
N LYS A 287 4.79 -14.87 -6.38
CA LYS A 287 4.26 -13.59 -6.89
C LYS A 287 5.40 -12.66 -7.38
N MET A 288 6.49 -12.53 -6.62
CA MET A 288 7.66 -11.75 -7.04
C MET A 288 8.25 -12.29 -8.36
N ARG A 289 8.33 -13.61 -8.50
CA ARG A 289 8.77 -14.30 -9.72
C ARG A 289 7.85 -14.05 -10.91
N ALA A 290 6.55 -14.01 -10.69
CA ALA A 290 5.58 -13.65 -11.72
C ALA A 290 5.77 -12.21 -12.24
N LEU A 291 6.16 -11.26 -11.39
CA LEU A 291 6.45 -9.87 -11.78
C LEU A 291 7.86 -9.66 -12.34
N SER A 292 8.75 -10.64 -12.20
CA SER A 292 10.19 -10.48 -12.39
C SER A 292 10.60 -10.03 -13.78
N VAL A 293 9.94 -10.55 -14.83
CA VAL A 293 10.26 -10.17 -16.22
C VAL A 293 9.93 -8.70 -16.47
N ALA A 294 8.78 -8.21 -15.98
CA ALA A 294 8.41 -6.79 -16.06
C ALA A 294 9.29 -5.90 -15.16
N ALA A 295 9.72 -6.43 -14.02
CA ALA A 295 10.51 -5.71 -13.03
C ALA A 295 12.02 -5.70 -13.31
N ALA A 296 12.50 -6.39 -14.35
CA ALA A 296 13.94 -6.51 -14.64
C ALA A 296 14.72 -5.17 -14.65
N PRO A 297 14.17 -4.03 -15.13
CA PRO A 297 14.87 -2.74 -15.04
C PRO A 297 15.15 -2.24 -13.62
N LEU A 298 14.45 -2.76 -12.61
CA LEU A 298 14.59 -2.38 -11.20
C LEU A 298 15.70 -3.16 -10.47
N LEU A 299 16.36 -4.12 -11.13
CA LEU A 299 17.29 -5.05 -10.49
C LEU A 299 18.37 -4.34 -9.65
N THR A 300 19.07 -3.36 -10.22
CA THR A 300 20.15 -2.64 -9.52
C THR A 300 19.64 -1.93 -8.27
N GLU A 301 18.48 -1.29 -8.35
CA GLU A 301 17.85 -0.61 -7.23
C GLU A 301 17.49 -1.62 -6.12
N LEU A 302 16.79 -2.70 -6.48
CA LEU A 302 16.32 -3.73 -5.54
C LEU A 302 17.47 -4.48 -4.85
N LYS A 303 18.60 -4.70 -5.53
CA LYS A 303 19.79 -5.32 -4.94
C LYS A 303 20.36 -4.51 -3.77
N SER A 304 20.30 -3.19 -3.89
CA SER A 304 20.85 -2.24 -2.91
C SER A 304 19.87 -1.86 -1.78
N ALA A 305 18.63 -2.34 -1.86
CA ALA A 305 17.59 -2.00 -0.91
C ALA A 305 17.84 -2.62 0.48
N ASP A 306 17.50 -1.87 1.53
CA ASP A 306 17.64 -2.30 2.93
C ASP A 306 16.66 -3.40 3.37
N PRO A 307 15.38 -3.41 2.94
CA PRO A 307 14.46 -4.50 3.27
C PRO A 307 14.86 -5.83 2.61
N ALA A 308 14.94 -6.91 3.40
CA ALA A 308 15.25 -8.26 2.90
C ALA A 308 14.24 -8.74 1.84
N GLY A 309 12.97 -8.31 1.93
CA GLY A 309 11.94 -8.64 0.93
C GLY A 309 12.19 -8.01 -0.45
N LEU A 310 12.81 -6.82 -0.52
CA LEU A 310 13.18 -6.21 -1.81
C LEU A 310 14.39 -6.91 -2.43
N ARG A 311 15.34 -7.35 -1.60
CA ARG A 311 16.44 -8.20 -2.08
C ARG A 311 15.95 -9.58 -2.53
N LEU A 312 14.93 -10.14 -1.87
CA LEU A 312 14.25 -11.34 -2.35
C LEU A 312 13.59 -11.11 -3.72
N ALA A 313 13.00 -9.93 -3.97
CA ALA A 313 12.49 -9.57 -5.29
C ALA A 313 13.60 -9.45 -6.35
N ALA A 314 14.77 -8.91 -6.00
CA ALA A 314 15.94 -8.92 -6.88
C ALA A 314 16.42 -10.34 -7.20
N ILE A 315 16.44 -11.23 -6.21
CA ILE A 315 16.75 -12.65 -6.41
C ILE A 315 15.72 -13.31 -7.33
N ALA A 316 14.42 -13.05 -7.13
CA ALA A 316 13.36 -13.54 -8.00
C ALA A 316 13.54 -13.11 -9.47
N ILE A 317 14.03 -11.88 -9.69
CA ILE A 317 14.42 -11.41 -11.04
C ILE A 317 15.52 -12.30 -11.61
N LEU A 318 16.56 -12.60 -10.83
CA LEU A 318 17.68 -13.45 -11.27
C LEU A 318 17.32 -14.93 -11.41
N GLU A 319 16.28 -15.42 -10.71
CA GLU A 319 15.73 -16.75 -10.96
C GLU A 319 15.02 -16.85 -12.33
N MET A 320 14.35 -15.78 -12.75
CA MET A 320 13.60 -15.73 -14.01
C MET A 320 14.44 -15.26 -15.21
N LYS A 321 15.40 -14.37 -14.96
CA LYS A 321 16.34 -13.82 -15.93
C LYS A 321 17.76 -13.93 -15.36
N PRO A 322 18.37 -15.12 -15.43
CA PRO A 322 19.66 -15.36 -14.81
C PRO A 322 20.76 -14.50 -15.44
N ASP A 323 21.71 -14.08 -14.61
CA ASP A 323 22.88 -13.31 -15.02
C ASP A 323 24.11 -13.84 -14.29
N PRO A 324 25.03 -14.54 -14.98
CA PRO A 324 26.24 -15.09 -14.37
C PRO A 324 27.15 -14.03 -13.75
N ALA A 325 27.08 -12.77 -14.19
CA ALA A 325 27.85 -11.68 -13.60
C ALA A 325 27.44 -11.40 -12.14
N GLU A 326 26.22 -11.79 -11.76
CA GLU A 326 25.67 -11.58 -10.42
C GLU A 326 25.96 -12.72 -9.45
N ALA A 327 26.77 -13.70 -9.85
CA ALA A 327 27.09 -14.87 -9.03
C ALA A 327 27.72 -14.49 -7.67
N GLU A 328 28.61 -13.50 -7.64
CA GLU A 328 29.24 -13.07 -6.39
C GLU A 328 28.22 -12.44 -5.44
N TRP A 329 27.34 -11.57 -5.96
CA TRP A 329 26.28 -10.93 -5.18
C TRP A 329 25.31 -11.97 -4.62
N LEU A 330 24.89 -12.94 -5.44
CA LEU A 330 24.04 -14.03 -5.00
C LEU A 330 24.72 -14.83 -3.89
N THR A 331 25.99 -15.23 -4.05
CA THR A 331 26.76 -15.97 -3.04
C THR A 331 26.82 -15.25 -1.69
N GLU A 332 27.01 -13.93 -1.69
CA GLU A 332 27.01 -13.15 -0.45
C GLU A 332 25.68 -13.28 0.31
N ARG A 333 24.55 -13.29 -0.40
CA ARG A 333 23.22 -13.44 0.22
C ARG A 333 23.04 -14.79 0.92
N LEU A 334 23.70 -15.86 0.46
CA LEU A 334 23.63 -17.16 1.16
C LEU A 334 24.25 -17.09 2.57
N ALA A 335 25.24 -16.22 2.78
CA ALA A 335 25.93 -16.04 4.05
C ALA A 335 25.22 -15.04 4.98
N THR A 336 24.69 -13.94 4.42
CA THR A 336 24.17 -12.82 5.22
C THR A 336 22.67 -12.87 5.45
N GLU A 337 21.91 -13.47 4.54
CA GLU A 337 20.45 -13.48 4.62
C GLU A 337 19.94 -14.72 5.36
N SER A 338 18.65 -14.68 5.66
CA SER A 338 17.97 -15.82 6.27
C SER A 338 18.00 -17.09 5.39
N PRO A 339 17.81 -18.28 5.99
CA PRO A 339 17.80 -19.53 5.23
C PRO A 339 16.87 -19.56 4.01
N PHE A 340 15.68 -18.96 4.13
CA PHE A 340 14.71 -18.88 3.03
C PHE A 340 15.23 -18.03 1.86
N VAL A 341 15.71 -16.82 2.13
CA VAL A 341 16.27 -15.93 1.09
C VAL A 341 17.54 -16.55 0.48
N GLY A 342 18.38 -17.18 1.31
CA GLY A 342 19.56 -17.90 0.84
C GLY A 342 19.22 -19.12 -0.04
N TYR A 343 18.06 -19.77 0.16
CA TYR A 343 17.58 -20.84 -0.72
C TYR A 343 17.24 -20.31 -2.12
N HIS A 344 16.50 -19.22 -2.20
CA HIS A 344 16.22 -18.55 -3.48
C HIS A 344 17.51 -18.05 -4.17
N ALA A 345 18.47 -17.52 -3.40
CA ALA A 345 19.78 -17.14 -3.96
C ALA A 345 20.52 -18.35 -4.57
N ALA A 346 20.44 -19.53 -3.93
CA ALA A 346 20.99 -20.76 -4.48
C ALA A 346 20.28 -21.19 -5.78
N LEU A 347 18.95 -21.05 -5.86
CA LEU A 347 18.18 -21.33 -7.07
C LEU A 347 18.60 -20.41 -8.22
N ALA A 348 18.75 -19.11 -7.98
CA ALA A 348 19.23 -18.14 -8.97
C ALA A 348 20.65 -18.46 -9.46
N LEU A 349 21.55 -18.88 -8.55
CA LEU A 349 22.89 -19.36 -8.92
C LEU A 349 22.83 -20.59 -9.82
N ARG A 350 21.96 -21.55 -9.51
CA ARG A 350 21.75 -22.76 -10.31
C ARG A 350 21.22 -22.44 -11.71
N GLU A 351 20.28 -21.50 -11.84
CA GLU A 351 19.79 -21.05 -13.15
C GLU A 351 20.89 -20.30 -13.93
N SER A 352 21.74 -19.52 -13.24
CA SER A 352 22.87 -18.82 -13.86
C SER A 352 23.95 -19.79 -14.37
N ALA A 353 24.21 -20.88 -13.64
CA ALA A 353 25.11 -21.97 -14.05
C ALA A 353 24.68 -22.63 -15.37
N ALA A 354 23.37 -22.61 -15.67
CA ALA A 354 22.84 -23.19 -16.90
C ALA A 354 23.15 -22.35 -18.15
N ILE A 355 23.52 -21.07 -18.00
CA ILE A 355 23.73 -20.15 -19.12
C ILE A 355 25.14 -19.53 -19.18
N VAL A 356 25.95 -19.67 -18.13
CA VAL A 356 27.31 -19.13 -18.07
C VAL A 356 28.17 -19.60 -19.26
N SER A 357 29.05 -18.71 -19.73
CA SER A 357 29.99 -19.02 -20.80
C SER A 357 31.08 -19.96 -20.29
N CYS A 358 31.63 -20.82 -21.15
CA CYS A 358 32.74 -21.68 -20.73
C CYS A 358 34.03 -20.90 -20.48
N ALA A 359 34.18 -19.70 -21.03
CA ALA A 359 35.29 -18.81 -20.69
C ALA A 359 35.24 -18.33 -19.24
N ASP A 360 34.03 -18.12 -18.70
CA ASP A 360 33.81 -17.64 -17.33
C ASP A 360 33.67 -18.79 -16.30
N LYS A 361 33.78 -20.05 -16.74
CA LYS A 361 33.61 -21.27 -15.91
C LYS A 361 34.40 -21.18 -14.60
N GLN A 362 35.69 -20.82 -14.65
CA GLN A 362 36.53 -20.78 -13.46
C GLN A 362 36.12 -19.67 -12.48
N ALA A 363 35.72 -18.50 -12.99
CA ALA A 363 35.23 -17.42 -12.13
C ALA A 363 33.93 -17.84 -11.43
N PHE A 364 33.01 -18.48 -12.16
CA PHE A 364 31.75 -18.97 -11.63
C PHE A 364 31.94 -20.11 -10.61
N LEU A 365 32.87 -21.05 -10.87
CA LEU A 365 33.21 -22.12 -9.93
C LEU A 365 33.70 -21.58 -8.58
N ARG A 366 34.55 -20.53 -8.58
CA ARG A 366 34.98 -19.88 -7.33
C ARG A 366 33.79 -19.31 -6.55
N ALA A 367 32.80 -18.74 -7.23
CA ALA A 367 31.58 -18.25 -6.59
C ALA A 367 30.74 -19.40 -5.99
N ILE A 368 30.60 -20.53 -6.69
CA ILE A 368 29.93 -21.74 -6.20
C ILE A 368 30.65 -22.30 -4.96
N GLU A 369 31.98 -22.40 -4.98
CA GLU A 369 32.77 -22.91 -3.86
C GLU A 369 32.59 -22.05 -2.60
N LYS A 370 32.63 -20.72 -2.77
CA LYS A 370 32.34 -19.75 -1.70
C LYS A 370 30.90 -19.91 -1.17
N ALA A 371 29.92 -20.14 -2.05
CA ALA A 371 28.54 -20.41 -1.65
C ALA A 371 28.43 -21.71 -0.83
N ARG A 372 29.10 -22.79 -1.28
CA ARG A 372 29.12 -24.08 -0.58
C ARG A 372 29.74 -23.98 0.81
N ALA A 373 30.80 -23.18 0.96
CA ALA A 373 31.42 -22.93 2.27
C ALA A 373 30.52 -22.12 3.22
N SER A 374 29.56 -21.37 2.68
CA SER A 374 28.67 -20.48 3.44
C SER A 374 27.39 -21.16 3.93
N VAL A 375 27.16 -22.44 3.61
CA VAL A 375 25.94 -23.17 3.98
C VAL A 375 26.25 -24.49 4.69
N PRO A 376 25.36 -24.99 5.58
CA PRO A 376 25.51 -26.31 6.18
C PRO A 376 25.48 -27.41 5.12
N GLN A 377 26.39 -28.39 5.24
CA GLN A 377 26.54 -29.49 4.27
C GLN A 377 25.26 -30.30 4.04
N VAL A 378 24.48 -30.51 5.11
CA VAL A 378 23.20 -31.21 5.07
C VAL A 378 22.07 -30.20 5.10
N SER A 379 21.94 -29.43 4.01
CA SER A 379 20.83 -28.48 3.83
C SER A 379 20.34 -28.48 2.39
N ASP A 380 19.09 -28.07 2.16
CA ASP A 380 18.54 -27.99 0.81
C ASP A 380 19.30 -26.96 -0.05
N ARG A 381 19.81 -25.88 0.57
CA ARG A 381 20.74 -24.94 -0.08
C ARG A 381 21.99 -25.64 -0.62
N ALA A 382 22.60 -26.53 0.16
CA ALA A 382 23.77 -27.27 -0.28
C ALA A 382 23.48 -28.21 -1.46
N LYS A 383 22.28 -28.82 -1.50
CA LYS A 383 21.84 -29.65 -2.63
C LYS A 383 21.70 -28.82 -3.92
N VAL A 384 21.02 -27.67 -3.84
CA VAL A 384 20.85 -26.76 -5.00
C VAL A 384 22.21 -26.29 -5.54
N ILE A 385 23.17 -25.99 -4.67
CA ILE A 385 24.54 -25.59 -5.06
C ILE A 385 25.31 -26.75 -5.72
N ALA A 386 25.15 -27.99 -5.22
CA ALA A 386 25.74 -29.16 -5.84
C ALA A 386 25.17 -29.36 -7.26
N ASP A 387 23.86 -29.17 -7.44
CA ASP A 387 23.21 -29.21 -8.75
C ASP A 387 23.71 -28.12 -9.70
N ALA A 388 23.99 -26.92 -9.19
CA ALA A 388 24.61 -25.85 -9.98
C ALA A 388 25.99 -26.27 -10.51
N THR A 389 26.79 -26.94 -9.68
CA THR A 389 28.10 -27.49 -10.05
C THR A 389 27.97 -28.54 -11.16
N ASN A 390 27.03 -29.47 -10.99
CA ASN A 390 26.77 -30.53 -11.96
C ASN A 390 26.31 -29.97 -13.32
N LYS A 391 25.42 -28.98 -13.31
CA LYS A 391 24.97 -28.30 -14.53
C LYS A 391 26.11 -27.59 -15.26
N LEU A 392 26.99 -26.92 -14.51
CA LEU A 392 28.14 -26.25 -15.10
C LEU A 392 29.10 -27.25 -15.76
N ALA A 393 29.37 -28.38 -15.09
CA ALA A 393 30.21 -29.45 -15.63
C ALA A 393 29.62 -30.08 -16.90
N GLN A 394 28.30 -30.29 -16.95
CA GLN A 394 27.61 -30.81 -18.14
C GLN A 394 27.67 -29.83 -19.32
N ARG A 395 27.55 -28.53 -19.06
CA ARG A 395 27.55 -27.49 -20.09
C ARG A 395 28.95 -27.23 -20.65
N CYS A 396 29.96 -27.24 -19.79
CA CYS A 396 31.35 -26.96 -20.13
C CYS A 396 32.23 -28.12 -19.67
N PRO A 397 32.24 -29.25 -20.41
CA PRO A 397 33.14 -30.36 -20.14
C PRO A 397 34.61 -29.91 -20.26
N ASP A 398 35.50 -30.58 -19.52
CA ASP A 398 36.94 -30.27 -19.46
C ASP A 398 37.67 -30.50 -20.79
#